data_AF-A0A448YIX1-F1
#
_entry.id   AF-A0A448YIX1-F1
#
_cell.length_a   1.000
_cell.length_b   1.000
_cell.length_c   1.000
_cell.angle_alpha   90.00
_cell.angle_beta   90.00
_cell.angle_gamma   90.00
#
_symmetry.space_group_name_H-M   'P 1'
#
loop_
_entity.id
_entity.type
_entity.pdbx_description
1 polymer ?
#
loop_
_entity_poly.entity_id
_entity_poly.type
_entity_poly.pdbx_seq_one_letter_code
_entity_poly.pdbx_strand_id
1 'polypeptide(L)'
;MAASNILGVLTPPEKSRVLTGEEAKDCIPCQIMGSFTAMAAGGYFSSGRLFREDKDFIKNPQWWRQGVKYTGWALIGLGIFRGGQGWLWSKDRQYREVKMFSK
;
A
#
# COMPACT_ATOMS: atom_id res chain seq x y z
N MET A 1 -18.00 23.78 23.07
CA MET A 1 -16.84 22.98 23.52
C MET A 1 -16.61 21.91 22.47
N ALA A 2 -15.55 22.02 21.68
CA ALA A 2 -15.24 21.05 20.62
C ALA A 2 -14.84 19.73 21.29
N ALA A 3 -15.71 18.72 21.24
CA ALA A 3 -15.40 17.38 21.73
C ALA A 3 -14.35 16.76 20.79
N SER A 4 -13.12 16.69 21.28
CA SER A 4 -12.00 16.09 20.56
C SER A 4 -12.19 14.58 20.47
N ASN A 5 -12.34 14.06 19.25
CA ASN A 5 -12.57 12.64 18.96
C ASN A 5 -11.25 11.84 18.93
N ILE A 6 -10.23 12.29 19.66
CA ILE A 6 -8.86 11.75 19.60
C ILE A 6 -8.80 10.31 20.10
N LEU A 7 -9.68 9.94 21.06
CA LEU A 7 -9.82 8.55 21.50
C LEU A 7 -10.40 7.64 20.40
N GLY A 8 -11.25 8.15 19.51
CA GLY A 8 -11.79 7.37 18.39
C GLY A 8 -10.75 7.00 17.33
N VAL A 9 -9.61 7.70 17.32
CA VAL A 9 -8.47 7.44 16.42
C VAL A 9 -7.49 6.41 17.01
N LEU A 10 -7.23 6.47 18.31
CA LEU A 10 -6.25 5.60 18.99
C LEU A 10 -6.86 4.27 19.46
N THR A 11 -8.15 4.27 19.75
CA THR A 11 -8.96 3.09 20.05
C THR A 11 -10.13 3.05 19.07
N PRO A 12 -9.88 2.71 17.78
CA PRO A 12 -10.99 2.46 16.88
C PRO A 12 -11.88 1.40 17.54
N PRO A 13 -13.22 1.58 17.57
CA PRO A 13 -14.10 0.61 18.19
C PRO A 13 -13.78 -0.78 17.61
N GLU A 14 -13.68 -1.79 18.47
CA GLU A 14 -13.10 -3.13 18.21
C GLU A 14 -13.76 -3.94 17.07
N LYS A 15 -14.67 -3.35 16.32
CA LYS A 15 -15.23 -3.93 15.12
C LYS A 15 -14.77 -3.10 13.96
N SER A 16 -13.78 -3.63 13.23
CA SER A 16 -13.87 -3.57 11.77
C SER A 16 -15.31 -3.93 11.43
N ARG A 17 -16.17 -2.92 11.19
CA ARG A 17 -17.56 -3.22 10.89
C ARG A 17 -17.49 -4.14 9.68
N VAL A 18 -18.22 -5.25 9.74
CA VAL A 18 -18.32 -6.12 8.57
C VAL A 18 -18.94 -5.26 7.49
N LEU A 19 -18.11 -4.83 6.54
CA LEU A 19 -18.56 -4.09 5.38
C LEU A 19 -19.58 -4.99 4.69
N THR A 20 -20.79 -4.49 4.48
CA THR A 20 -21.77 -5.26 3.72
C THR A 20 -21.21 -5.51 2.33
N GLY A 21 -21.66 -6.58 1.67
CA GLY A 21 -21.14 -6.97 0.36
C GLY A 21 -21.22 -5.88 -0.71
N GLU A 22 -22.01 -4.82 -0.50
CA GLU A 22 -22.07 -3.63 -1.36
C GLU A 22 -21.00 -2.58 -1.05
N GLU A 23 -20.67 -2.36 0.22
CA GLU A 23 -19.67 -1.38 0.65
C GLU A 23 -18.25 -1.88 0.39
N ALA A 24 -18.05 -3.21 0.41
CA ALA A 24 -16.82 -3.84 -0.01
C ALA A 24 -16.52 -3.67 -1.51
N LYS A 25 -17.52 -3.29 -2.32
CA LYS A 25 -17.36 -3.11 -3.78
C LYS A 25 -16.61 -1.82 -4.15
N ASP A 26 -16.51 -0.86 -3.24
CA ASP A 26 -15.87 0.45 -3.48
C ASP A 26 -14.35 0.42 -3.23
N CYS A 27 -13.73 -0.77 -3.26
CA CYS A 27 -12.32 -0.95 -2.93
C CYS A 27 -11.33 -0.64 -4.08
N ILE A 28 -11.79 -0.42 -5.33
CA ILE A 28 -10.89 -0.20 -6.49
C ILE A 28 -9.96 1.01 -6.30
N PRO A 29 -10.45 2.21 -5.91
CA PRO A 29 -9.57 3.36 -5.71
C PRO A 29 -8.50 3.09 -4.64
N CYS A 30 -8.88 2.44 -3.54
CA CYS A 30 -7.96 2.06 -2.47
C CYS A 30 -6.92 1.03 -2.95
N GLN A 31 -7.33 0.05 -3.76
CA GLN A 31 -6.44 -0.94 -4.35
C GLN A 31 -5.43 -0.27 -5.29
N ILE A 32 -5.89 0.63 -6.17
CA ILE A 32 -5.02 1.39 -7.08
C ILE A 32 -4.02 2.23 -6.29
N MET A 33 -4.49 3.00 -5.31
CA MET A 33 -3.61 3.86 -4.49
C MET A 33 -2.59 3.04 -3.72
N GLY A 34 -3.02 1.94 -3.10
CA GLY A 34 -2.13 1.04 -2.36
C GLY A 34 -1.07 0.41 -3.26
N SER A 35 -1.47 -0.09 -4.42
CA SER A 35 -0.54 -0.66 -5.42
C SER A 35 0.43 0.37 -5.96
N PHE A 36 -0.06 1.54 -6.35
CA PHE A 36 0.78 2.63 -6.87
C PHE A 36 1.80 3.07 -5.82
N THR A 37 1.35 3.29 -4.58
CA THR A 37 2.23 3.71 -3.48
C THR A 37 3.30 2.66 -3.20
N ALA A 38 2.92 1.39 -3.14
CA ALA A 38 3.86 0.30 -2.92
C ALA A 38 4.90 0.19 -4.05
N MET A 39 4.48 0.32 -5.32
CA MET A 39 5.41 0.31 -6.45
C MET A 39 6.32 1.53 -6.46
N ALA A 40 5.79 2.73 -6.19
CA ALA A 40 6.58 3.96 -6.18
C ALA A 40 7.62 3.98 -5.05
N ALA A 41 7.19 3.68 -3.82
CA ALA A 41 8.08 3.57 -2.67
C ALA A 41 9.09 2.43 -2.85
N GLY A 42 8.62 1.29 -3.35
CA GLY A 42 9.45 0.12 -3.63
C GLY A 42 10.54 0.42 -4.66
N GLY A 43 10.19 1.09 -5.76
CA GLY A 43 11.13 1.55 -6.78
C GLY A 43 12.14 2.55 -6.23
N TYR A 44 11.72 3.49 -5.38
CA TYR A 44 12.63 4.42 -4.73
C TYR A 44 13.65 3.69 -3.83
N PHE A 45 13.19 2.75 -3.00
CA PHE A 45 14.05 2.00 -2.08
C PHE A 45 14.99 1.02 -2.80
N SER A 46 14.51 0.32 -3.83
CA SER A 46 15.32 -0.62 -4.61
C SER A 46 16.36 0.06 -5.50
N SER A 47 16.13 1.32 -5.89
CA SER A 47 17.05 2.10 -6.75
C SER A 47 18.44 2.34 -6.14
N GLY A 48 18.59 2.20 -4.83
CA GLY A 48 19.84 2.50 -4.12
C GLY A 48 20.14 4.01 -3.99
N ARG A 49 19.24 4.90 -4.41
CA ARG A 49 19.44 6.35 -4.30
C ARG A 49 19.63 6.85 -2.87
N LEU A 50 18.94 6.23 -1.89
CA LEU A 50 19.02 6.58 -0.46
C LEU A 50 20.44 6.58 0.13
N PHE A 51 21.32 5.70 -0.37
CA PHE A 51 22.67 5.53 0.16
C PHE A 51 23.75 5.87 -0.88
N ARG A 52 23.39 6.57 -1.96
CA ARG A 52 24.30 6.83 -3.07
C ARG A 52 25.50 7.68 -2.66
N GLU A 53 25.27 8.69 -1.83
CA GLU A 53 26.31 9.61 -1.35
C GLU A 53 26.85 9.22 0.03
N ASP A 54 26.26 8.20 0.64
CA ASP A 54 26.61 7.75 1.97
C ASP A 54 27.86 6.84 1.92
N LYS A 55 29.00 7.38 2.32
CA LYS A 55 30.26 6.65 2.43
C LYS A 55 30.52 6.07 3.82
N ASP A 56 29.63 6.34 4.78
CA ASP A 56 29.81 5.91 6.17
C ASP A 56 29.20 4.52 6.38
N PHE A 57 30.06 3.52 6.31
CA PHE A 57 29.69 2.12 6.53
C PHE A 57 29.61 1.74 8.01
N ILE A 58 30.03 2.62 8.92
CA ILE A 58 29.84 2.43 10.36
C ILE A 58 28.41 2.81 10.73
N LYS A 59 27.94 3.97 10.25
CA LYS A 59 26.56 4.42 10.48
C LYS A 59 25.54 3.57 9.73
N ASN A 60 25.82 3.26 8.46
CA ASN A 60 24.93 2.48 7.61
C ASN A 60 25.69 1.27 7.06
N PRO A 61 25.77 0.16 7.82
CA PRO A 61 26.47 -1.03 7.38
C PRO A 61 25.82 -1.68 6.16
N GLN A 62 26.59 -2.49 5.42
CA GLN A 62 26.16 -3.09 4.16
C GLN A 62 24.86 -3.92 4.28
N TRP A 63 24.71 -4.67 5.37
CA TRP A 63 23.50 -5.47 5.61
C TRP A 63 22.24 -4.61 5.73
N TRP A 64 22.36 -3.41 6.33
CA TRP A 64 21.25 -2.47 6.47
C TRP A 64 20.86 -1.89 5.12
N ARG A 65 21.86 -1.41 4.35
CA ARG A 65 21.65 -0.87 3.00
C ARG A 65 20.99 -1.90 2.09
N GLN A 66 21.44 -3.14 2.17
CA GLN A 66 20.89 -4.24 1.40
C GLN A 66 19.48 -4.64 1.88
N GLY A 67 19.24 -4.60 3.19
CA GLY A 67 17.91 -4.78 3.78
C GLY A 67 16.89 -3.79 3.21
N VAL A 68 17.21 -2.50 3.21
CA VAL A 68 16.33 -1.45 2.63
C VAL A 68 16.06 -1.70 1.14
N LYS A 69 17.08 -2.09 0.37
CA LYS A 69 16.89 -2.45 -1.05
C LYS A 69 15.95 -3.64 -1.22
N TYR A 70 16.11 -4.69 -0.41
CA TYR A 70 15.23 -5.87 -0.45
C TYR A 70 13.80 -5.53 -0.02
N THR A 71 13.62 -4.67 0.99
CA THR A 71 12.29 -4.13 1.34
C THR A 71 11.67 -3.40 0.15
N GLY A 72 12.47 -2.65 -0.61
CA GLY A 72 12.02 -2.01 -1.84
C GLY A 72 11.48 -3.01 -2.87
N TRP A 73 12.22 -4.08 -3.14
CA TRP A 73 11.77 -5.17 -4.01
C TRP A 73 10.51 -5.87 -3.49
N ALA A 74 10.43 -6.11 -2.18
CA ALA A 74 9.25 -6.68 -1.55
C ALA A 74 8.01 -5.78 -1.72
N LEU A 75 8.17 -4.46 -1.61
CA LEU A 75 7.09 -3.49 -1.85
C LEU A 75 6.62 -3.51 -3.31
N ILE A 76 7.54 -3.62 -4.28
CA ILE A 76 7.16 -3.77 -5.69
C ILE A 76 6.34 -5.05 -5.87
N GLY A 77 6.82 -6.18 -5.34
CA GLY A 77 6.09 -7.45 -5.38
C GLY A 77 4.71 -7.36 -4.73
N LEU A 78 4.60 -6.69 -3.58
CA LEU A 78 3.34 -6.44 -2.89
C LEU A 78 2.40 -5.54 -3.71
N GLY A 79 2.94 -4.53 -4.40
CA GLY A 79 2.17 -3.62 -5.25
C GLY A 79 1.56 -4.34 -6.45
N ILE A 80 2.35 -5.17 -7.13
CA ILE A 80 1.89 -6.06 -8.21
C ILE A 80 0.87 -7.06 -7.66
N PHE A 81 1.15 -7.65 -6.49
CA PHE A 81 0.24 -8.57 -5.84
C PHE A 81 -1.12 -7.90 -5.56
N ARG A 82 -1.13 -6.75 -4.90
CA ARG A 82 -2.40 -6.06 -4.66
C ARG A 82 -3.08 -5.59 -5.94
N GLY A 83 -2.31 -5.18 -6.94
CA GLY A 83 -2.84 -4.63 -8.19
C GLY A 83 -3.50 -5.68 -9.06
N GLY A 84 -2.96 -6.90 -9.06
CA GLY A 84 -3.49 -8.03 -9.81
C GLY A 84 -4.74 -8.70 -9.22
N GLN A 85 -5.14 -8.34 -8.00
CA GLN A 85 -6.39 -8.83 -7.40
C GLN A 85 -7.60 -8.38 -8.24
N GLY A 86 -8.52 -9.30 -8.48
CA GLY A 86 -9.71 -9.08 -9.32
C GLY A 86 -9.49 -9.35 -10.81
N TRP A 87 -8.26 -9.19 -11.30
CA TRP A 87 -7.92 -9.42 -12.71
C TRP A 87 -7.20 -10.75 -12.91
N LEU A 88 -6.06 -10.93 -12.25
CA LEU A 88 -5.17 -12.07 -12.44
C LEU A 88 -5.45 -13.19 -11.42
N TRP A 89 -5.90 -12.86 -10.20
CA TRP A 89 -6.39 -13.81 -9.18
C TRP A 89 -7.50 -13.21 -8.32
N SER A 90 -8.15 -14.02 -7.47
CA SER A 90 -9.32 -13.62 -6.67
C SER A 90 -10.41 -12.96 -7.51
N LYS A 91 -10.77 -13.63 -8.61
CA LYS A 91 -11.76 -13.16 -9.60
C LYS A 91 -13.20 -13.13 -9.06
N ASP A 92 -13.43 -13.76 -7.93
CA ASP A 92 -14.68 -13.76 -7.17
C ASP A 92 -14.97 -12.42 -6.48
N ARG A 93 -13.99 -11.50 -6.42
CA ARG A 93 -14.22 -10.16 -5.87
C ARG A 93 -15.18 -9.37 -6.74
N GLN A 94 -16.27 -8.93 -6.13
CA GLN A 94 -17.20 -8.02 -6.76
C GLN A 94 -16.72 -6.59 -6.56
N TYR A 95 -16.63 -5.85 -7.66
CA TYR A 95 -16.35 -4.41 -7.67
C TYR A 95 -17.57 -3.67 -8.17
N ARG A 96 -17.73 -2.41 -7.76
CA ARG A 96 -18.81 -1.58 -8.29
C ARG A 96 -18.47 -1.26 -9.74
N GLU A 97 -19.43 -1.46 -10.64
CA GLU A 97 -19.29 -0.96 -12.01
C GLU A 97 -19.27 0.57 -11.98
N VAL A 98 -18.07 1.13 -12.06
CA VAL A 98 -17.89 2.54 -12.34
C VAL A 98 -18.07 2.72 -13.84
N LYS A 99 -19.07 3.52 -14.26
CA LYS A 99 -19.19 4.02 -15.63
C LYS A 99 -18.04 4.98 -15.92
N MET A 100 -16.82 4.47 -15.98
CA MET A 100 -15.69 5.18 -16.58
C MET A 100 -15.98 5.18 -18.08
N PHE A 101 -16.15 6.36 -18.68
CA PHE A 101 -16.55 6.57 -20.08
C PHE A 101 -18.06 6.43 -20.38
N SER A 102 -18.87 7.34 -19.84
CA SER A 102 -19.99 7.84 -20.66
C SER A 102 -19.38 8.76 -21.70
N LYS A 103 -19.48 8.38 -22.97
CA LYS A 103 -19.10 9.20 -24.12
C LYS A 103 -19.95 10.46 -24.19
#